data_AF-A0A853KWR9-F1
#
_entry.id   AF-A0A853KWR9-F1
#
_cell.length_a   1.000
_cell.length_b   1.000
_cell.length_c   1.000
_cell.angle_alpha   90.00
_cell.angle_beta   90.00
_cell.angle_gamma   90.00
#
_symmetry.space_group_name_H-M   'P 1'
#
loop_
_entity.id
_entity.type
_entity.pdbx_description
1 polymer ?
#
loop_
_entity_poly.entity_id
_entity_poly.type
_entity_poly.pdbx_seq_one_letter_code
_entity_poly.pdbx_strand_id
1 'polypeptide(L)' 'MRRITLEELGASIERKKAELGFSGQDYVARNSGKYRTESKRALLRNIAAAAAERGEEPTFKANY' A
#
# COMPACT_ATOMS: atom_id res chain seq x y z
N MET A 1 -21.67 2.59 20.95
CA MET A 1 -20.47 3.17 20.30
C MET A 1 -19.73 4.01 21.35
N ARG A 2 -18.46 3.74 21.64
CA ARG A 2 -17.72 4.46 22.69
C ARG A 2 -17.30 5.83 22.15
N ARG A 3 -17.56 6.90 22.90
CA ARG A 3 -17.06 8.25 22.60
C ARG A 3 -15.61 8.35 23.06
N ILE A 4 -14.73 8.85 22.20
CA ILE A 4 -13.32 9.11 22.48
C ILE A 4 -12.99 10.55 22.06
N THR A 5 -12.02 11.16 22.72
CA THR A 5 -11.51 12.48 22.31
C THR A 5 -10.56 12.36 21.12
N LEU A 6 -10.30 13.47 20.44
CA LEU A 6 -9.31 13.52 19.35
C LEU A 6 -7.90 13.20 19.84
N GLU A 7 -7.57 13.59 21.08
CA GLU A 7 -6.28 13.33 21.71
C GLU A 7 -6.10 11.84 22.00
N GLU A 8 -7.12 11.19 22.55
CA GLU A 8 -7.12 9.74 22.80
C GLU A 8 -6.97 8.94 21.50
N LEU A 9 -7.64 9.39 20.43
CA LEU A 9 -7.51 8.80 19.10
C LEU A 9 -6.08 8.98 18.56
N GLY A 10 -5.51 10.19 18.67
CA GLY A 10 -4.14 10.47 18.26
C GLY A 10 -3.12 9.59 18.98
N ALA A 11 -3.22 9.49 20.30
CA ALA A 11 -2.35 8.61 21.10
C ALA A 11 -2.49 7.12 20.71
N SER A 12 -3.71 6.67 20.39
CA SER A 12 -3.93 5.31 19.91
C SER A 12 -3.29 5.05 18.55
N ILE A 13 -3.31 6.02 17.65
CA ILE A 13 -2.68 5.92 16.33
C ILE A 13 -1.16 5.83 16.48
N GLU A 14 -0.55 6.70 17.30
CA GLU A 14 0.90 6.69 17.50
C GLU A 14 1.40 5.38 18.14
N ARG A 15 0.67 4.83 19.13
CA ARG A 15 0.99 3.50 19.66
C ARG A 15 0.95 2.42 18.58
N LYS A 16 -0.09 2.45 17.73
CA LYS A 16 -0.23 1.47 16.64
C LYS A 16 0.86 1.60 15.58
N LYS A 17 1.29 2.82 15.27
CA LYS A 17 2.42 3.07 14.37
C LYS A 17 3.71 2.46 14.91
N ALA A 18 4.02 2.70 16.19
CA ALA A 18 5.19 2.13 16.85
C ALA A 18 5.17 0.59 16.85
N GLU A 19 4.01 -0.03 17.13
CA GLU A 19 3.84 -1.49 17.05
C GLU A 19 4.13 -2.06 15.64
N LEU A 20 3.84 -1.28 14.60
CA LEU A 20 4.07 -1.66 13.20
C LEU A 20 5.46 -1.26 12.69
N GLY A 21 6.30 -0.67 13.55
CA GLY A 21 7.66 -0.23 13.20
C GLY A 21 7.72 1.08 12.40
N PHE A 22 6.64 1.86 12.35
CA PHE A 22 6.64 3.19 11.72
C PHE A 22 7.20 4.26 12.67
N SER A 23 8.02 5.17 12.14
CA SER A 23 8.61 6.28 12.90
C SER A 23 8.29 7.64 12.27
N GLY A 24 8.10 8.69 13.07
CA GLY A 24 7.91 10.06 12.56
C GLY A 24 6.78 10.21 11.53
N GLN A 25 7.10 10.72 10.34
CA GLN A 25 6.17 10.89 9.21
C GLN A 25 6.13 9.68 8.26
N ASP A 26 6.60 8.50 8.69
CA ASP A 26 6.50 7.24 7.95
C ASP A 26 5.03 6.77 7.88
N TYR A 27 4.20 7.55 7.20
CA TYR A 27 2.92 7.08 6.72
C TYR A 27 3.19 6.14 5.56
N VAL A 28 2.69 4.91 5.64
CA VAL A 28 2.64 4.02 4.48
C VAL A 28 1.98 4.79 3.35
N ALA A 29 2.75 5.07 2.29
CA ALA A 29 2.18 5.67 1.09
C ALA A 29 0.99 4.81 0.69
N ARG A 30 -0.17 5.45 0.45
CA ARG A 30 -1.37 4.73 -0.02
C ARG A 30 -0.93 3.76 -1.11
N ASN A 31 -1.33 2.50 -1.00
CA ASN A 31 -1.07 1.49 -2.02
C ASN A 31 -1.75 1.94 -3.32
N SER A 32 -1.02 2.74 -4.08
CA SER A 32 -1.45 3.48 -5.25
C SER A 32 -0.32 3.41 -6.26
N GLY A 33 -0.68 3.24 -7.53
CA GLY A 33 0.28 3.21 -8.63
C GLY A 33 1.21 4.44 -8.67
N LYS A 34 0.72 5.58 -8.16
CA LYS A 34 1.47 6.85 -8.11
C LYS A 34 2.81 6.74 -7.37
N TYR A 35 2.88 5.94 -6.31
CA TYR A 35 4.06 5.84 -5.45
C TYR A 35 4.88 4.57 -5.69
N ARG A 36 4.58 3.80 -6.74
CA ARG A 36 5.36 2.60 -7.05
C ARG A 36 6.75 2.99 -7.53
N THR A 37 7.75 2.27 -7.02
CA THR A 37 9.10 2.30 -7.57
C THR A 37 9.08 1.78 -9.00
N GLU A 38 10.06 2.19 -9.79
CA GLU A 38 10.20 1.72 -11.17
C GLU A 38 10.39 0.20 -11.23
N SER A 39 11.16 -0.37 -10.29
CA SER A 39 11.33 -1.81 -10.15
C SER A 39 9.99 -2.55 -9.95
N LYS A 40 9.07 -1.98 -9.16
CA LYS A 40 7.75 -2.58 -8.96
C LYS A 40 6.88 -2.46 -10.20
N ARG A 41 6.94 -1.34 -10.94
CA ARG A 41 6.23 -1.19 -12.21
C ARG A 41 6.70 -2.21 -13.24
N ALA A 42 8.01 -2.35 -13.41
CA ALA A 42 8.61 -3.32 -14.32
C ALA A 42 8.15 -4.75 -13.99
N LEU A 43 8.19 -5.13 -12.72
CA LEU A 43 7.70 -6.44 -12.28
C LEU A 43 6.22 -6.66 -12.66
N LEU A 44 5.35 -5.68 -12.41
CA LEU A 44 3.93 -5.81 -12.74
C LEU A 44 3.69 -5.92 -14.24
N ARG A 45 4.45 -5.18 -15.06
CA ARG A 45 4.39 -5.30 -16.53
C ARG A 45 4.82 -6.69 -17.00
N ASN A 46 5.90 -7.23 -16.44
CA ASN A 46 6.39 -8.56 -16.79
C ASN A 46 5.37 -9.66 -16.43
N ILE A 47 4.73 -9.56 -15.27
CA ILE A 47 3.68 -10.51 -14.88
C ILE A 47 2.49 -10.41 -15.84
N ALA A 48 2.09 -9.20 -16.22
CA ALA A 48 1.00 -9.00 -17.17
C ALA A 48 1.34 -9.55 -18.57
N ALA A 49 2.57 -9.33 -19.05
CA ALA A 49 3.05 -9.90 -20.31
C ALA A 49 3.03 -11.45 -20.28
N ALA A 50 3.53 -12.06 -19.20
CA ALA A 50 3.51 -13.50 -19.05
C ALA A 50 2.09 -14.09 -18.98
N ALA A 51 1.12 -13.36 -18.40
CA ALA A 51 -0.28 -13.77 -18.42
C ALA A 51 -0.86 -13.70 -19.86
N ALA A 52 -0.58 -12.62 -20.58
CA ALA A 52 -1.01 -12.47 -21.97
C ALA A 52 -0.43 -13.54 -22.90
N GLU A 53 0.83 -13.94 -22.70
CA GLU A 53 1.46 -15.07 -23.43
C GLU A 53 0.73 -16.40 -23.21
N ARG A 54 0.09 -16.59 -22.05
CA ARG A 54 -0.76 -17.77 -21.76
C ARG A 54 -2.22 -17.59 -22.18
N GLY A 55 -2.59 -16.42 -22.74
CA GLY A 55 -3.98 -16.08 -23.05
C GLY A 55 -4.83 -15.78 -21.81
N GLU A 56 -4.20 -15.42 -20.69
CA GLU A 56 -4.84 -15.13 -19.41
C GLU A 56 -4.85 -13.63 -19.12
N GLU A 57 -5.86 -13.18 -18.39
CA GLU A 57 -5.88 -11.83 -17.81
C GLU A 57 -5.13 -11.82 -16.46
N PRO A 58 -4.38 -10.74 -16.15
CA PRO A 58 -3.75 -10.60 -14.84
C PRO A 58 -4.79 -10.55 -13.71
N THR A 59 -4.53 -11.24 -12.60
CA THR A 59 -5.43 -11.28 -11.43
C THR A 59 -5.51 -9.96 -10.66
N PHE A 60 -4.85 -8.90 -11.13
CA PHE A 60 -4.80 -7.60 -10.50
C PHE A 60 -5.10 -6.49 -11.51
N LYS A 61 -5.76 -5.43 -11.02
CA LYS A 61 -5.88 -4.17 -11.77
C LYS A 61 -4.64 -3.32 -11.50
N ALA A 62 -3.74 -3.24 -12.48
CA ALA A 62 -2.58 -2.37 -12.39
C ALA A 62 -2.85 -1.03 -13.08
N ASN A 63 -2.86 0.04 -12.30
CA ASN A 63 -2.56 1.38 -12.79
C ASN A 63 -1.04 1.55 -12.69
N TYR A 64 -0.31 1.30 -13.78
CA TYR A 64 1.15 1.37 -13.81
C TYR A 64 1.66 2.77 -13.46
#